data_AF-A0A4Y2C5P5-F1
#
_entry.id   AF-A0A4Y2C5P5-F1
#
_cell.length_a   1.000
_cell.length_b   1.000
_cell.length_c   1.000
_cell.angle_alpha   90.00
_cell.angle_beta   90.00
_cell.angle_gamma   90.00
#
_symmetry.space_group_name_H-M   'P 1'
#
loop_
_entity.id
_entity.type
_entity.pdbx_description
1 polymer ?
#
loop_
_entity_poly.entity_id
_entity_poly.type
_entity_poly.pdbx_seq_one_letter_code
_entity_poly.pdbx_strand_id
1 'polypeptide(L)'
;ISGSGDEYLDLADSYIHVKAKITKSDGGPLPDNEPVVPVNLFLHSLFSQVDVSLNDRIISSASNTYPYQAYLETLLNYGEDSKKSLLSCEAFFKDDKPYQVDPVSEEACESLKKRYQLMANSRTLDMIGQLHCDIFQQNRLMLNLVDMKIKMIRSKPNFCFVVN
;
A
#
# COMPACT_ATOMS: atom_id res chain seq x y z
N ILE A 1 16.20 -11.00 6.23
CA ILE A 1 16.68 -11.70 5.03
C ILE A 1 18.19 -11.78 5.19
N SER A 2 18.71 -12.98 5.39
CA SER A 2 20.14 -13.15 5.63
C SER A 2 20.91 -13.09 4.33
N GLY A 3 22.08 -12.44 4.36
CA GLY A 3 22.96 -12.36 3.21
C GLY A 3 23.54 -13.74 2.88
N SER A 4 23.35 -14.19 1.63
CA SER A 4 24.03 -15.37 1.09
C SER A 4 25.34 -14.96 0.42
N GLY A 5 26.34 -15.85 0.41
CA GLY A 5 27.56 -15.67 -0.39
C GLY A 5 27.42 -16.12 -1.84
N ASP A 6 26.45 -17.01 -2.09
CA ASP A 6 26.27 -17.75 -3.34
C ASP A 6 25.20 -17.14 -4.27
N GLU A 7 24.39 -16.22 -3.73
CA GLU A 7 23.26 -15.62 -4.42
C GLU A 7 23.27 -14.09 -4.29
N TYR A 8 22.71 -13.42 -5.29
CA TYR A 8 22.46 -11.98 -5.27
C TYR A 8 20.95 -11.76 -5.20
N LEU A 9 20.51 -10.76 -4.42
CA LEU A 9 19.10 -10.39 -4.34
C LEU A 9 18.76 -9.30 -5.35
N ASP A 10 17.74 -9.54 -6.16
CA ASP A 10 17.12 -8.51 -6.99
C ASP A 10 15.95 -7.86 -6.25
N LEU A 11 16.17 -6.64 -5.78
CA LEU A 11 15.13 -5.88 -5.08
C LEU A 11 14.22 -5.11 -6.04
N ALA A 12 14.68 -4.86 -7.27
CA ALA A 12 13.86 -4.23 -8.29
C ALA A 12 12.71 -5.15 -8.74
N ASP A 13 12.86 -6.46 -8.54
CA ASP A 13 11.84 -7.49 -8.78
C ASP A 13 11.34 -8.15 -7.47
N SER A 14 11.28 -7.36 -6.38
CA SER A 14 10.77 -7.81 -5.08
C SER A 14 9.44 -7.15 -4.73
N TYR A 15 8.45 -7.97 -4.35
CA TYR A 15 7.08 -7.54 -4.07
C TYR A 15 6.63 -7.95 -2.67
N ILE A 16 5.83 -7.09 -2.03
CA ILE A 16 5.06 -7.44 -0.84
C ILE A 16 3.67 -7.92 -1.26
N HIS A 17 3.21 -9.02 -0.65
CA HIS A 17 1.85 -9.52 -0.83
C HIS A 17 1.12 -9.45 0.52
N VAL A 18 -0.03 -8.77 0.54
CA VAL A 18 -0.80 -8.51 1.76
C VAL A 18 -2.25 -8.93 1.54
N LYS A 19 -2.77 -9.75 2.45
CA LYS A 19 -4.20 -10.04 2.56
C LYS A 19 -4.78 -9.17 3.68
N ALA A 20 -5.77 -8.34 3.37
CA ALA A 20 -6.40 -7.46 4.35
C ALA A 20 -7.92 -7.62 4.35
N LYS A 21 -8.54 -7.43 5.51
CA LYS A 21 -9.99 -7.43 5.70
C LYS A 21 -10.37 -6.33 6.68
N ILE A 22 -11.46 -5.62 6.41
CA ILE A 22 -12.00 -4.60 7.33
C ILE A 22 -13.05 -5.25 8.21
N THR A 23 -12.93 -5.05 9.52
CA THR A 23 -13.85 -5.56 10.54
C THR A 23 -14.26 -4.45 11.49
N LYS A 24 -15.32 -4.68 12.24
CA LYS A 24 -15.62 -3.89 13.44
C LYS A 24 -14.50 -4.03 14.48
N SER A 25 -14.52 -3.17 15.49
CA SER A 25 -13.57 -3.19 16.61
C SER A 25 -13.65 -4.49 17.44
N ASP A 26 -14.81 -5.14 17.45
CA ASP A 26 -15.03 -6.45 18.10
C ASP A 26 -14.61 -7.65 17.23
N GLY A 27 -14.07 -7.40 16.03
CA GLY A 27 -13.70 -8.42 15.06
C GLY A 27 -14.86 -8.97 14.22
N GLY A 28 -16.09 -8.51 14.47
CA GLY A 28 -17.26 -8.86 13.68
C GLY A 28 -17.22 -8.30 12.25
N PRO A 29 -18.02 -8.87 11.33
CA PRO A 29 -18.13 -8.36 9.97
C PRO A 29 -18.80 -6.98 9.96
N LEU A 30 -18.50 -6.21 8.92
CA LEU A 30 -19.19 -4.97 8.59
C LEU A 30 -20.64 -5.29 8.18
N PRO A 31 -21.62 -4.48 8.60
CA PRO A 31 -22.98 -4.55 8.09
C PRO A 31 -23.04 -4.31 6.57
N ASP A 32 -24.15 -4.72 5.95
CA ASP A 32 -24.43 -4.34 4.57
C ASP A 32 -24.50 -2.80 4.46
N ASN A 33 -23.88 -2.26 3.42
CA ASN A 33 -23.84 -0.82 3.13
C ASN A 33 -23.15 0.05 4.20
N GLU A 34 -22.32 -0.54 5.06
CA GLU A 34 -21.47 0.21 5.98
C GLU A 34 -20.48 1.10 5.18
N PRO A 35 -20.55 2.44 5.29
CA PRO A 35 -19.84 3.37 4.40
C PRO A 35 -18.36 3.54 4.80
N VAL A 36 -17.65 2.44 4.97
CA VAL A 36 -16.21 2.40 5.27
C VAL A 36 -15.47 1.98 4.01
N VAL A 37 -14.55 2.83 3.57
CA VAL A 37 -13.76 2.61 2.36
C VAL A 37 -12.27 2.77 2.65
N PRO A 38 -11.41 1.85 2.18
CA PRO A 38 -9.97 2.03 2.28
C PRO A 38 -9.55 3.29 1.51
N VAL A 39 -8.61 4.08 2.04
CA VAL A 39 -8.00 5.19 1.29
C VAL A 39 -7.33 4.71 0.01
N ASN A 40 -7.07 5.64 -0.91
CA ASN A 40 -6.41 5.32 -2.18
C ASN A 40 -4.99 4.75 -1.94
N LEU A 41 -4.52 3.91 -2.85
CA LEU A 41 -3.24 3.19 -2.71
C LEU A 41 -3.16 2.45 -1.36
N PHE A 42 -4.19 1.62 -1.09
CA PHE A 42 -4.42 1.05 0.24
C PHE A 42 -3.25 0.21 0.74
N LEU A 43 -2.59 -0.56 -0.14
CA LEU A 43 -1.45 -1.41 0.22
C LEU A 43 -0.37 -0.62 0.98
N HIS A 44 0.01 0.54 0.45
CA HIS A 44 1.03 1.39 1.05
C HIS A 44 0.48 2.21 2.22
N SER A 45 -0.79 2.58 2.17
CA SER A 45 -1.47 3.30 3.26
C SER A 45 -1.63 2.49 4.55
N LEU A 46 -1.47 1.15 4.51
CA LEU A 46 -1.43 0.29 5.69
C LEU A 46 -0.25 0.57 6.61
N PHE A 47 0.81 1.21 6.11
CA PHE A 47 2.05 1.44 6.85
C PHE A 47 2.39 2.92 6.90
N SER A 48 2.63 3.46 8.10
CA SER A 48 3.05 4.86 8.27
C SER A 48 4.54 5.04 8.02
N GLN A 49 5.31 3.98 8.21
CA GLN A 49 6.75 3.96 8.09
C GLN A 49 7.21 2.57 7.64
N VAL A 50 8.17 2.54 6.71
CA VAL A 50 8.86 1.34 6.26
C VAL A 50 10.35 1.60 6.40
N ASP A 51 10.96 0.95 7.40
CA ASP A 51 12.40 1.03 7.63
C ASP A 51 13.11 -0.13 6.94
N VAL A 52 14.14 0.20 6.16
CA VAL A 52 15.03 -0.79 5.55
C VAL A 52 16.42 -0.61 6.14
N SER A 53 17.00 -1.69 6.65
CA SER A 53 18.37 -1.70 7.17
C SER A 53 19.23 -2.76 6.49
N LEU A 54 20.49 -2.41 6.25
CA LEU A 54 21.54 -3.27 5.73
C LEU A 54 22.62 -3.44 6.80
N ASN A 55 22.92 -4.66 7.23
CA ASN A 55 23.87 -4.95 8.32
C ASN A 55 23.63 -4.02 9.54
N ASP A 56 22.39 -3.98 10.01
CA ASP A 56 21.90 -3.14 11.12
C ASP A 56 21.94 -1.62 10.93
N ARG A 57 22.40 -1.13 9.78
CA ARG A 57 22.35 0.30 9.43
C ARG A 57 21.08 0.61 8.65
N ILE A 58 20.22 1.45 9.22
CA ILE A 58 19.04 1.98 8.51
C ILE A 58 19.52 2.83 7.33
N ILE A 59 18.98 2.54 6.14
CA ILE A 59 19.26 3.25 4.89
C ILE A 59 18.05 4.02 4.37
N SER A 60 16.85 3.69 4.83
CA SER A 60 15.62 4.42 4.49
C SER A 60 15.49 5.70 5.32
N SER A 61 14.71 6.64 4.82
CA SER A 61 14.27 7.78 5.63
C SER A 61 13.33 7.28 6.74
N ALA A 62 13.74 7.41 8.00
CA ALA A 62 12.92 7.02 9.15
C ALA A 62 11.88 8.10 9.47
N SER A 63 10.87 8.26 8.60
CA SER A 63 9.77 9.20 8.79
C SER A 63 8.41 8.50 8.77
N ASN A 64 7.43 9.07 9.48
CA ASN A 64 6.03 8.62 9.47
C ASN A 64 5.25 9.11 8.24
N THR A 65 5.94 9.34 7.12
CA THR A 65 5.37 9.92 5.90
C THR A 65 5.44 8.98 4.70
N TYR A 66 5.78 7.71 4.91
CA TYR A 66 5.82 6.68 3.87
C TYR A 66 4.59 6.66 2.95
N PRO A 67 3.34 6.68 3.45
CA PRO A 67 2.20 6.55 2.56
C PRO A 67 2.01 7.77 1.65
N TYR A 68 2.46 8.95 2.09
CA TYR A 68 2.46 10.15 1.25
C TYR A 68 3.55 10.07 0.17
N GLN A 69 4.75 9.59 0.53
CA GLN A 69 5.83 9.36 -0.43
C GLN A 69 5.37 8.38 -1.51
N ALA A 70 4.84 7.22 -1.10
CA ALA A 70 4.31 6.21 -2.01
C ALA A 70 3.27 6.80 -2.97
N TYR A 71 2.27 7.50 -2.42
CA TYR A 71 1.21 8.10 -3.22
C TYR A 71 1.72 9.13 -4.23
N LEU A 72 2.65 10.01 -3.84
CA LEU A 72 3.25 10.99 -4.74
C LEU A 72 4.10 10.34 -5.82
N GLU A 73 4.90 9.34 -5.49
CA GLU A 73 5.69 8.58 -6.46
C GLU A 73 4.77 7.85 -7.46
N THR A 74 3.70 7.21 -6.99
CA THR A 74 2.69 6.58 -7.85
C THR A 74 2.06 7.60 -8.80
N LEU A 75 1.71 8.79 -8.31
CA LEU A 75 1.11 9.84 -9.13
C LEU A 75 2.07 10.44 -10.15
N LEU A 76 3.34 10.61 -9.80
CA LEU A 76 4.30 11.33 -10.65
C LEU A 76 5.06 10.41 -11.60
N ASN A 77 5.34 9.16 -11.21
CA ASN A 77 6.25 8.28 -11.97
C ASN A 77 5.52 7.28 -12.88
N TYR A 78 4.25 6.96 -12.61
CA TYR A 78 3.51 5.98 -13.41
C TYR A 78 2.65 6.63 -14.51
N GLY A 79 2.67 6.02 -15.69
CA GLY A 79 1.81 6.37 -16.81
C GLY A 79 0.33 6.04 -16.56
N GLU A 80 -0.55 6.60 -17.39
CA GLU A 80 -2.00 6.40 -17.26
C GLU A 80 -2.41 4.92 -17.44
N ASP A 81 -1.70 4.18 -18.29
CA ASP A 81 -1.99 2.75 -18.53
C ASP A 81 -1.67 1.90 -17.30
N SER A 82 -0.53 2.13 -16.64
CA SER A 82 -0.17 1.47 -15.38
C SER A 82 -1.16 1.81 -14.26
N LYS A 83 -1.59 3.07 -14.19
CA LYS A 83 -2.60 3.56 -13.22
C LYS A 83 -3.98 2.93 -13.41
N LYS A 84 -4.30 2.48 -14.63
CA LYS A 84 -5.57 1.80 -14.95
C LYS A 84 -5.49 0.28 -14.87
N SER A 85 -4.28 -0.28 -14.85
CA SER A 85 -4.03 -1.72 -14.85
C SER A 85 -3.24 -2.15 -13.60
N LEU A 86 -1.91 -2.19 -13.68
CA LEU A 86 -1.00 -2.70 -12.64
C LEU A 86 -1.32 -2.17 -11.23
N LEU A 87 -1.51 -0.86 -11.08
CA LEU A 87 -1.68 -0.24 -9.77
C LEU A 87 -3.03 -0.57 -9.11
N SER A 88 -3.98 -1.17 -9.84
CA SER A 88 -5.20 -1.72 -9.24
C SER A 88 -4.90 -2.87 -8.25
N CYS A 89 -3.77 -3.57 -8.42
CA CYS A 89 -3.28 -4.58 -7.48
C CYS A 89 -2.89 -4.00 -6.11
N GLU A 90 -2.62 -2.69 -6.05
CA GLU A 90 -2.29 -1.95 -4.84
C GLU A 90 -3.48 -1.14 -4.31
N ALA A 91 -4.66 -1.39 -4.89
CA ALA A 91 -5.91 -0.64 -4.68
C ALA A 91 -5.79 0.85 -5.03
N PHE A 92 -4.98 1.19 -6.03
CA PHE A 92 -4.96 2.53 -6.60
C PHE A 92 -6.06 2.71 -7.64
N PHE A 93 -6.87 3.75 -7.47
CA PHE A 93 -7.84 4.20 -8.46
C PHE A 93 -7.80 5.72 -8.51
N LYS A 94 -7.45 6.31 -9.66
CA LYS A 94 -7.33 7.76 -9.81
C LYS A 94 -8.65 8.46 -9.47
N ASP A 95 -8.66 9.28 -8.43
CA ASP A 95 -9.83 10.07 -8.04
C ASP A 95 -9.99 11.28 -8.99
N ASP A 96 -11.22 11.52 -9.46
CA ASP A 96 -11.59 12.72 -10.25
C ASP A 96 -12.33 13.77 -9.40
N LYS A 97 -12.97 13.35 -8.30
CA LYS A 97 -13.68 14.18 -7.33
C LYS A 97 -13.22 13.87 -5.90
N PRO A 98 -12.04 14.36 -5.48
CA PRO A 98 -11.41 13.98 -4.21
C PRO A 98 -12.15 14.48 -2.96
N TYR A 99 -13.13 15.37 -3.12
CA TYR A 99 -13.95 15.93 -2.03
C TYR A 99 -15.15 15.04 -1.68
N GLN A 100 -15.48 14.04 -2.49
CA GLN A 100 -16.56 13.10 -2.17
C GLN A 100 -16.03 12.00 -1.24
N VAL A 101 -16.72 11.83 -0.11
CA VAL A 101 -16.31 10.89 0.96
C VAL A 101 -17.34 9.81 1.24
N ASP A 102 -18.56 9.95 0.71
CA ASP A 102 -19.62 8.96 0.83
C ASP A 102 -19.56 7.97 -0.34
N PRO A 103 -19.20 6.68 -0.13
CA PRO A 103 -19.15 5.68 -1.20
C PRO A 103 -20.52 5.14 -1.62
N VAL A 104 -21.58 5.35 -0.82
CA VAL A 104 -22.93 4.80 -1.08
C VAL A 104 -23.87 5.82 -1.73
N SER A 105 -23.48 7.10 -1.78
CA SER A 105 -24.19 8.15 -2.53
C SER A 105 -24.23 7.84 -4.03
N GLU A 106 -25.35 8.18 -4.69
CA GLU A 106 -25.49 8.04 -6.14
C GLU A 106 -24.46 8.88 -6.89
N GLU A 107 -24.16 10.06 -6.37
CA GLU A 107 -23.20 11.02 -6.89
C GLU A 107 -21.74 10.61 -6.68
N ALA A 108 -21.47 9.56 -5.89
CA ALA A 108 -20.13 9.18 -5.51
C ALA A 108 -19.23 8.86 -6.70
N CYS A 109 -17.97 9.27 -6.59
CA CYS A 109 -16.93 9.02 -7.58
C CYS A 109 -16.75 7.53 -7.85
N GLU A 110 -16.53 7.17 -9.12
CA GLU A 110 -16.29 5.80 -9.56
C GLU A 110 -15.10 5.13 -8.87
N SER A 111 -14.02 5.88 -8.61
CA SER A 111 -12.85 5.35 -7.91
C SER A 111 -13.17 4.99 -6.45
N LEU A 112 -13.99 5.79 -5.77
CA LEU A 112 -14.44 5.55 -4.41
C LEU A 112 -15.37 4.34 -4.34
N LYS A 113 -16.33 4.24 -5.26
CA LYS A 113 -17.24 3.09 -5.39
C LYS A 113 -16.46 1.78 -5.62
N LYS A 114 -15.45 1.79 -6.49
CA LYS A 114 -14.57 0.63 -6.73
C LYS A 114 -13.82 0.21 -5.47
N ARG A 115 -13.16 1.15 -4.79
CA ARG A 115 -12.44 0.86 -3.53
C ARG A 115 -13.36 0.29 -2.45
N TYR A 116 -14.58 0.83 -2.35
CA TYR A 116 -15.59 0.34 -1.41
C TYR A 116 -15.98 -1.12 -1.73
N GLN A 117 -16.30 -1.42 -2.99
CA GLN A 117 -16.73 -2.76 -3.42
C GLN A 117 -15.68 -3.86 -3.19
N LEU A 118 -14.39 -3.52 -3.22
CA LEU A 118 -13.30 -4.47 -2.97
C LEU A 118 -13.36 -5.11 -1.57
N MET A 119 -13.85 -4.36 -0.58
CA MET A 119 -13.79 -4.77 0.84
C MET A 119 -15.14 -4.73 1.57
N ALA A 120 -16.22 -4.32 0.87
CA ALA A 120 -17.59 -4.34 1.40
C ALA A 120 -17.95 -5.69 2.03
N ASN A 121 -18.77 -5.67 3.08
CA ASN A 121 -19.20 -6.86 3.84
C ASN A 121 -18.01 -7.68 4.38
N SER A 122 -16.91 -6.99 4.70
CA SER A 122 -15.66 -7.59 5.17
C SER A 122 -15.11 -8.68 4.25
N ARG A 123 -15.12 -8.42 2.94
CA ARG A 123 -14.36 -9.23 1.99
C ARG A 123 -12.86 -9.07 2.24
N THR A 124 -12.13 -10.18 2.08
CA THR A 124 -10.66 -10.14 2.11
C THR A 124 -10.16 -9.67 0.75
N LEU A 125 -9.33 -8.63 0.74
CA LEU A 125 -8.65 -8.14 -0.43
C LEU A 125 -7.21 -8.65 -0.44
N ASP A 126 -6.81 -9.25 -1.55
CA ASP A 126 -5.43 -9.63 -1.86
C ASP A 126 -4.77 -8.49 -2.64
N MET A 127 -3.62 -8.02 -2.17
CA MET A 127 -2.86 -6.92 -2.77
C MET A 127 -1.40 -7.30 -2.94
N ILE A 128 -0.79 -6.84 -4.02
CA ILE A 128 0.62 -7.03 -4.30
C ILE A 128 1.22 -5.78 -4.93
N GLY A 129 2.41 -5.39 -4.48
CA GLY A 129 3.08 -4.18 -4.93
C GLY A 129 4.53 -4.11 -4.45
N GLN A 130 5.30 -3.19 -5.03
CA GLN A 130 6.70 -2.98 -4.67
C GLN A 130 6.81 -1.92 -3.57
N LEU A 131 7.76 -2.08 -2.63
CA LEU A 131 7.98 -1.07 -1.59
C LEU A 131 8.55 0.22 -2.19
N HIS A 132 7.92 1.35 -1.86
CA HIS A 132 8.45 2.70 -2.11
C HIS A 132 9.61 3.07 -1.18
N CYS A 133 10.73 2.36 -1.32
CA CYS A 133 12.00 2.70 -0.68
C CYS A 133 13.10 2.66 -1.76
N ASP A 134 14.01 3.63 -1.76
CA ASP A 134 14.98 3.86 -2.85
C ASP A 134 15.76 2.60 -3.27
N ILE A 135 16.07 1.72 -2.31
CA ILE A 135 16.81 0.48 -2.56
C ILE A 135 16.03 -0.55 -3.40
N PHE A 136 14.71 -0.48 -3.42
CA PHE A 136 13.83 -1.31 -4.26
C PHE A 136 13.62 -0.69 -5.66
N GLN A 137 13.98 0.57 -5.86
CA GLN A 137 13.74 1.29 -7.12
C GLN A 137 15.01 1.39 -7.99
N GLN A 138 16.09 0.70 -7.61
CA GLN A 138 17.37 0.76 -8.29
C GLN A 138 17.67 -0.58 -9.00
N ASN A 139 18.12 -0.50 -10.25
CA ASN A 139 18.30 -1.66 -11.14
C ASN A 139 19.60 -2.44 -10.89
N ARG A 140 20.16 -2.43 -9.68
CA ARG A 140 21.36 -3.21 -9.32
C ARG A 140 21.04 -4.23 -8.26
N LEU A 141 21.59 -5.42 -8.47
CA LEU A 141 21.56 -6.49 -7.50
C LEU A 141 22.26 -6.05 -6.20
N MET A 142 21.72 -6.51 -5.08
CA MET A 142 22.31 -6.32 -3.77
C MET A 142 23.61 -7.10 -3.65
N LEU A 143 24.62 -6.50 -3.04
CA LEU A 143 25.86 -7.19 -2.71
C LEU A 143 25.59 -8.43 -1.83
N ASN A 144 26.33 -9.48 -2.09
CA ASN A 144 26.30 -10.70 -1.30
C ASN A 144 26.80 -10.45 0.14
N LEU A 145 26.47 -11.36 1.06
CA LEU A 145 26.86 -11.27 2.48
C LEU A 145 26.37 -9.99 3.21
N VAL A 146 25.32 -9.34 2.70
CA VAL A 146 24.65 -8.22 3.36
C VAL A 146 23.30 -8.67 3.90
N ASP A 147 23.14 -8.61 5.23
CA ASP A 147 21.87 -8.87 5.88
C ASP A 147 20.91 -7.70 5.67
N MET A 148 19.70 -8.00 5.21
CA MET A 148 18.63 -7.03 5.05
C MET A 148 17.52 -7.27 6.06
N LYS A 149 17.02 -6.19 6.65
CA LYS A 149 15.82 -6.20 7.49
C LYS A 149 14.85 -5.10 7.05
N ILE A 150 13.58 -5.48 6.94
CA ILE A 150 12.48 -4.57 6.62
C ILE A 150 11.58 -4.55 7.86
N LYS A 151 11.30 -3.36 8.37
CA LYS A 151 10.38 -3.15 9.49
C LYS A 151 9.25 -2.23 9.02
N MET A 152 8.03 -2.73 9.08
CA MET A 152 6.84 -1.99 8.68
C MET A 152 6.02 -1.61 9.91
N ILE A 153 5.75 -0.32 10.08
CA ILE A 153 4.94 0.20 11.19
C ILE A 153 3.56 0.51 10.64
N ARG A 154 2.52 -0.06 11.26
CA ARG A 154 1.14 0.11 10.81
C ARG A 154 0.66 1.55 10.99
N SER A 155 -0.04 2.04 9.97
CA SER A 155 -0.81 3.28 10.04
C SER A 155 -1.97 3.16 11.03
N LYS A 156 -2.41 4.31 11.56
CA LYS A 156 -3.63 4.39 12.38
C LYS A 156 -4.87 4.15 11.51
N PRO A 157 -5.94 3.51 12.02
CA PRO A 157 -7.16 3.27 11.27
C PRO A 157 -7.74 4.53 10.59
N ASN A 158 -7.71 5.68 11.28
CA ASN A 158 -8.22 6.96 10.74
C ASN A 158 -7.44 7.49 9.53
N PHE A 159 -6.23 6.99 9.29
CA PHE A 159 -5.49 7.26 8.06
C PHE A 159 -5.84 6.26 6.97
N CYS A 160 -6.05 4.99 7.33
CA CYS A 160 -6.32 3.90 6.39
C CYS A 160 -7.74 3.93 5.80
N PHE A 161 -8.69 4.55 6.49
CA PHE A 161 -10.10 4.50 6.14
C PHE A 161 -10.72 5.89 6.03
N VAL A 162 -11.56 6.08 5.03
CA VAL A 162 -12.55 7.16 5.01
C VAL A 162 -13.84 6.57 5.56
N VAL A 163 -14.40 7.23 6.56
CA VAL A 163 -15.68 6.88 7.20
C VAL A 163 -16.57 8.10 7.13
N ASN A 164 -17.79 7.92 6.64
CA ASN A 164 -18.84 8.95 6.64
C ASN A 164 -19.75 8.76 7.86
#